data_AF-A0A2J8TX72-F1
#
_entry.id   AF-A0A2J8TX72-F1
#
_cell.length_a   1.000
_cell.length_b   1.000
_cell.length_c   1.000
_cell.angle_alpha   90.00
_cell.angle_beta   90.00
_cell.angle_gamma   90.00
#
_symmetry.space_group_name_H-M   'P 1'
#
loop_
_entity.id
_entity.type
_entity.pdbx_description
1 polymer ?
#
loop_
_entity_poly.entity_id
_entity_poly.type
_entity_poly.pdbx_seq_one_letter_code
_entity_poly.pdbx_strand_id
1 'polypeptide(L)' 'KPFNPLLGETYELIREDLGFRFISEQVSHHPPISAFHSEGLNHDFLFHGSIYPKLKFWGKSVEAEPRGTITLELLK' A
#
# COMPACT_ATOMS: atom_id res chain seq x y z
N LYS A 1 10.27 12.28 -3.98
CA LYS A 1 9.65 11.04 -4.50
C LYS A 1 10.37 9.87 -3.84
N PRO A 2 9.67 8.84 -3.34
CA PRO A 2 10.33 7.59 -2.94
C PRO A 2 11.01 6.92 -4.14
N PHE A 3 11.88 5.94 -3.88
CA PHE A 3 12.37 5.05 -4.92
C PHE A 3 11.19 4.33 -5.58
N ASN A 4 11.30 4.05 -6.88
CA ASN A 4 10.29 3.25 -7.57
C ASN A 4 10.60 1.78 -7.28
N PRO A 5 9.74 1.03 -6.58
CA PRO A 5 10.02 -0.36 -6.25
C PRO A 5 10.20 -1.19 -7.53
N LEU A 6 11.10 -2.18 -7.47
CA LEU A 6 11.23 -3.18 -8.51
C LEU A 6 10.02 -4.11 -8.51
N LEU A 7 9.70 -4.73 -9.66
CA LEU A 7 8.65 -5.76 -9.70
C LEU A 7 9.02 -6.91 -8.76
N GLY A 8 8.12 -7.28 -7.85
CA GLY A 8 8.34 -8.28 -6.81
C GLY A 8 9.13 -7.77 -5.60
N GLU A 9 9.51 -6.49 -5.54
CA GLU A 9 10.12 -5.91 -4.34
C GLU A 9 9.10 -5.90 -3.20
N THR A 10 9.53 -6.38 -2.02
CA THR A 10 8.69 -6.51 -0.83
C THR A 10 9.15 -5.60 0.30
N TYR A 11 8.21 -5.19 1.15
CA TYR A 11 8.49 -4.53 2.42
C TYR A 11 7.60 -5.11 3.53
N GLU A 12 8.23 -5.51 4.64
CA GLU A 12 7.56 -6.03 5.84
C GLU A 12 7.79 -5.10 7.03
N LEU A 13 6.80 -5.03 7.92
CA LEU A 13 6.85 -4.24 9.15
C LEU A 13 6.03 -4.92 10.24
N ILE A 14 6.64 -5.15 11.40
CA ILE A 14 5.96 -5.64 12.60
C ILE A 14 6.06 -4.55 13.65
N ARG A 15 4.91 -4.12 14.18
CA ARG A 15 4.79 -3.12 15.24
C ARG A 15 4.04 -3.73 16.41
N GLU A 16 4.73 -4.58 17.18
CA GLU A 16 4.18 -5.19 18.39
C GLU A 16 3.71 -4.14 19.39
N ASP A 17 4.42 -3.02 19.49
CA ASP A 17 4.07 -1.87 20.33
C ASP A 17 2.76 -1.18 19.92
N LEU A 18 2.34 -1.34 18.67
CA LEU A 18 1.06 -0.85 18.14
C LEU A 18 0.06 -1.97 17.83
N GLY A 19 0.41 -3.23 18.08
CA GLY A 19 -0.47 -4.37 17.90
C GLY A 19 -0.78 -4.77 16.45
N PHE A 20 0.09 -4.53 15.47
CA PHE A 20 -0.15 -4.98 14.09
C PHE A 20 1.11 -5.44 13.33
N ARG A 21 0.88 -6.17 12.24
CA ARG A 21 1.89 -6.48 11.23
C ARG A 21 1.43 -6.08 9.83
N PHE A 22 2.37 -5.82 8.95
CA PHE A 22 2.16 -5.31 7.60
C PHE A 22 3.13 -5.96 6.61
N ILE A 23 2.64 -6.25 5.41
CA ILE A 23 3.42 -6.67 4.26
C ILE A 23 2.94 -5.93 3.01
N SER A 24 3.86 -5.60 2.12
CA SER A 24 3.53 -5.10 0.78
C SER A 24 4.48 -5.64 -0.27
N GLU A 25 4.00 -5.68 -1.50
CA GLU A 25 4.75 -6.11 -2.68
C GLU A 25 4.40 -5.24 -3.88
N GLN A 26 5.39 -4.90 -4.70
CA GLN A 26 5.17 -4.31 -6.01
C GLN A 26 4.72 -5.39 -7.01
N VAL A 27 3.40 -5.53 -7.19
CA VAL A 27 2.79 -6.60 -8.01
C VAL A 27 2.69 -6.29 -9.50
N SER A 28 2.90 -5.04 -9.90
CA SER A 28 2.92 -4.63 -11.32
C SER A 28 3.88 -3.47 -11.52
N HIS A 29 4.59 -3.43 -12.67
CA HIS A 29 5.50 -2.33 -13.02
C HIS A 29 4.86 -1.32 -14.00
N HIS A 30 3.95 -1.78 -14.87
CA HIS A 30 3.28 -0.95 -15.87
C HIS A 30 1.78 -1.30 -15.96
N PRO A 31 0.89 -0.57 -15.22
CA PRO A 31 1.20 0.54 -14.32
C PRO A 31 1.82 0.07 -12.99
N PRO A 32 2.56 0.94 -12.25
CA PRO A 32 3.21 0.56 -11.01
C PRO A 32 2.20 0.41 -9.87
N ILE A 33 1.79 -0.83 -9.57
CA ILE A 33 0.82 -1.14 -8.50
C ILE A 33 1.54 -1.87 -7.36
N SER A 34 1.35 -1.39 -6.14
CA SER A 34 1.75 -2.08 -4.92
C SER A 34 0.51 -2.64 -4.22
N ALA A 35 0.52 -3.94 -3.91
CA ALA A 35 -0.49 -4.56 -3.06
C ALA A 35 0.01 -4.59 -1.62
N PHE A 36 -0.90 -4.53 -0.65
CA PHE A 36 -0.55 -4.59 0.76
C PHE A 36 -1.59 -5.36 1.57
N HIS A 37 -1.12 -5.91 2.68
CA HIS A 37 -1.94 -6.60 3.66
C HIS A 37 -1.42 -6.29 5.06
N SER A 38 -2.33 -6.04 5.97
CA SER A 38 -2.05 -5.79 7.37
C SER A 38 -3.14 -6.40 8.23
N GLU A 39 -2.74 -6.93 9.37
CA GLU A 39 -3.64 -7.49 10.35
C GLU A 39 -3.22 -7.07 11.76
N GLY A 40 -4.21 -6.92 12.63
CA GLY A 40 -3.98 -6.76 14.05
C GLY A 40 -3.49 -8.07 14.66
N LEU A 41 -2.52 -7.98 15.59
CA LEU A 41 -1.93 -9.15 16.25
C LEU A 41 -2.93 -9.89 17.14
N ASN A 42 -4.02 -9.22 17.52
CA ASN A 42 -5.14 -9.82 18.27
C ASN A 42 -6.28 -10.29 17.35
N HIS A 43 -6.08 -10.30 16.03
CA HIS A 43 -7.10 -10.65 15.02
C HIS A 43 -8.38 -9.80 15.12
N ASP A 44 -8.23 -8.53 15.49
CA ASP A 44 -9.30 -7.55 15.65
C ASP A 44 -9.61 -6.79 14.36
N PHE A 45 -8.67 -6.73 13.41
CA PHE A 45 -8.90 -6.13 12.09
C PHE A 45 -8.07 -6.76 10.97
N LEU A 46 -8.55 -6.57 9.74
CA LEU A 46 -7.78 -6.75 8.50
C LEU A 46 -7.81 -5.46 7.70
N PHE A 47 -6.65 -5.02 7.22
CA PHE A 47 -6.48 -3.84 6.38
C PHE A 47 -5.68 -4.22 5.15
N HIS A 48 -6.31 -4.18 3.97
CA HIS A 48 -5.67 -4.65 2.75
C HIS A 48 -6.14 -3.88 1.53
N GLY A 49 -5.41 -4.04 0.44
CA GLY A 49 -5.75 -3.41 -0.81
C GLY A 49 -4.58 -3.30 -1.76
N SER A 50 -4.72 -2.39 -2.71
CA SER A 50 -3.65 -2.04 -3.64
C SER A 50 -3.71 -0.56 -3.97
N ILE A 51 -2.55 0.01 -4.27
CA ILE A 51 -2.39 1.42 -4.58
C ILE A 51 -1.44 1.62 -5.75
N TYR A 52 -1.71 2.62 -6.57
CA TYR A 52 -0.79 3.12 -7.58
C TYR A 52 -0.93 4.65 -7.72
N PRO A 53 0.18 5.39 -7.87
CA PRO A 53 0.13 6.82 -8.10
C PRO A 53 -0.19 7.11 -9.58
N LYS A 54 -1.21 7.93 -9.83
CA LYS A 54 -1.46 8.53 -11.15
C LYS A 54 -0.98 9.98 -11.16
N LEU A 55 -0.03 10.30 -12.03
CA LEU A 55 0.48 11.66 -12.18
C LEU A 55 -0.21 12.37 -13.35
N LYS A 56 -0.66 13.61 -13.13
CA LYS A 56 -1.11 14.52 -14.19
C LYS A 56 -0.28 15.80 -14.16
N PHE A 57 0.27 16.18 -15.30
CA PHE A 57 1.01 17.44 -15.44
C PHE A 57 0.10 18.52 -16.00
N TRP A 58 -0.01 19.63 -15.27
CA TRP A 58 -0.86 20.79 -15.60
C TRP A 58 -0.02 21.99 -16.07
N GLY A 59 1.16 21.75 -16.64
CA GLY A 59 2.07 22.79 -17.14
C GLY A 59 2.95 23.42 -16.06
N LYS A 60 2.37 23.97 -14.98
CA LYS A 60 3.13 24.55 -13.85
C LYS A 60 3.05 23.73 -12.57
N SER A 61 2.18 22.74 -12.52
CA SER A 61 1.97 21.87 -11.36
C SER A 61 1.86 20.41 -11.78
N VAL A 62 2.10 19.52 -10.81
CA VAL A 62 1.90 18.09 -10.94
C VAL A 62 0.87 17.69 -9.90
N GLU A 63 -0.20 17.03 -10.33
CA GLU A 63 -1.17 16.38 -9.47
C GLU A 63 -0.77 14.91 -9.32
N ALA A 64 -0.60 14.46 -8.08
CA ALA A 64 -0.33 13.07 -7.75
C ALA A 64 -1.56 12.48 -7.04
N GLU A 65 -2.32 11.67 -7.76
CA GLU A 65 -3.55 11.05 -7.29
C GLU A 65 -3.25 9.60 -6.86
N PRO A 66 -3.35 9.24 -5.57
CA PRO A 66 -3.28 7.86 -5.14
C PRO A 66 -4.56 7.15 -5.58
N ARG A 67 -4.43 6.16 -6.47
CA ARG A 67 -5.56 5.35 -6.93
C ARG A 67 -5.44 3.93 -6.41
N GLY A 68 -6.58 3.28 -6.25
CA GLY A 68 -6.64 1.90 -5.78
C GLY A 68 -7.86 1.67 -4.91
N THR A 69 -7.89 0.50 -4.28
CA THR A 69 -8.93 0.12 -3.32
C THR A 69 -8.26 -0.16 -2.00
N ILE A 70 -8.86 0.36 -0.93
CA ILE A 70 -8.45 0.14 0.44
C ILE A 70 -9.66 -0.40 1.18
N THR A 71 -9.50 -1.53 1.83
CA THR A 71 -10.55 -2.21 2.57
C THR A 71 -10.09 -2.38 4.01
N LEU A 72 -10.96 -2.00 4.94
CA LEU A 72 -10.83 -2.28 6.36
C LEU A 72 -11.97 -3.20 6.78
N GLU A 73 -11.63 -4.32 7.39
CA GLU A 73 -12.56 -5.26 7.98
C GLU A 73 -12.35 -5.24 9.50
N LEU A 74 -13.42 -5.00 10.24
CA LEU A 74 -13.42 -5.07 11.70
C LEU A 74 -13.93 -6.46 12.09
N LEU A 75 -13.05 -7.24 12.71
CA LEU A 75 -13.34 -8.60 13.13
C LEU A 75 -14.00 -8.58 14.52
N LYS A 76 -14.82 -9.59 14.79
CA LYS A 76 -15.57 -9.72 16.05
C LYS A 76 -14.83 -10.58 17.06
#